data_AF-A0A6L3GL48-F1
#
_entry.id   AF-A0A6L3GL48-F1
#
_cell.length_a   1.000
_cell.length_b   1.000
_cell.length_c   1.000
_cell.angle_alpha   90.00
_cell.angle_beta   90.00
_cell.angle_gamma   90.00
#
_symmetry.space_group_name_H-M   'P 1'
#
loop_
_entity.id
_entity.type
_entity.pdbx_description
1 polymer ?
#
loop_
_entity_poly.entity_id
_entity_poly.type
_entity_poly.pdbx_seq_one_letter_code
_entity_poly.pdbx_strand_id
1 'polypeptide(L)'
;MYKKQSFWSNIIKQSSWYYLCSALNNGLAILLLPFLSRRLSTEEYGIIQLSTGIGLFLPMVFSCGIDRAIYRFFNECRTHKAKKELISTVYWFVVIVGMVFLTIFVLSSSLWFKSVVHISPYPYVLLFAYPYLFAELSTIGQSYFQQVFDLKRMTIIEVIGTAINLLLSIYFVVTWDDGALARLVAITISFFFKSSIYSY
;
A
#
# COMPACT_ATOMS: atom_id res chain seq x y z
N MET A 1 -21.58 32.85 -12.42
CA MET A 1 -20.32 33.59 -12.24
C MET A 1 -19.21 32.58 -11.88
N TYR A 2 -18.63 31.89 -12.88
CA TYR A 2 -17.57 30.90 -12.65
C TYR A 2 -16.28 31.65 -12.33
N LYS A 3 -15.85 31.62 -11.06
CA LYS A 3 -14.57 32.19 -10.62
C LYS A 3 -13.47 31.46 -11.41
N LYS A 4 -12.87 32.15 -12.38
CA LYS A 4 -11.73 31.69 -13.17
C LYS A 4 -10.55 31.56 -12.20
N GLN A 5 -10.50 30.45 -11.47
CA GLN A 5 -9.35 30.13 -10.62
C GLN A 5 -8.13 30.09 -11.53
N SER A 6 -7.17 30.96 -11.26
CA SER A 6 -5.90 31.02 -11.98
C SER A 6 -5.29 29.62 -12.00
N PHE A 7 -4.83 29.16 -13.15
CA PHE A 7 -4.15 27.87 -13.33
C PHE A 7 -3.09 27.63 -12.24
N TRP A 8 -2.35 28.69 -11.90
CA TRP A 8 -1.37 28.72 -10.81
C TRP A 8 -1.98 28.46 -9.43
N SER A 9 -3.13 29.06 -9.11
CA SER A 9 -3.81 28.85 -7.83
C SER A 9 -4.34 27.42 -7.66
N ASN A 10 -4.77 26.77 -8.75
CA ASN A 10 -5.18 25.37 -8.72
C ASN A 10 -4.00 24.43 -8.58
N ILE A 11 -2.89 24.67 -9.28
CA ILE A 11 -1.67 23.87 -9.13
C ILE A 11 -1.14 23.97 -7.70
N ILE A 12 -1.00 25.17 -7.16
CA ILE A 12 -0.50 25.38 -5.79
C ILE A 12 -1.39 24.63 -4.80
N LYS A 13 -2.72 24.78 -4.90
CA LYS A 13 -3.66 24.09 -4.01
C LYS A 13 -3.56 22.56 -4.11
N GLN A 14 -3.42 22.01 -5.31
CA GLN A 14 -3.29 20.57 -5.54
C GLN A 14 -1.96 20.04 -5.02
N SER A 15 -0.86 20.73 -5.31
CA SER A 15 0.46 20.40 -4.76
C SER A 15 0.46 20.46 -3.23
N SER A 16 -0.21 21.45 -2.62
CA SER A 16 -0.36 21.52 -1.15
C SER A 16 -1.03 20.28 -0.56
N TRP A 17 -2.06 19.72 -1.21
CA TRP A 17 -2.68 18.47 -0.76
C TRP A 17 -1.71 17.30 -0.85
N TYR A 18 -0.94 17.20 -1.94
CA TYR A 18 0.07 16.16 -2.10
C TYR A 18 1.17 16.25 -1.02
N TYR A 19 1.70 17.46 -0.78
CA TYR A 19 2.69 17.70 0.27
C TYR A 19 2.13 17.40 1.66
N LEU A 20 0.89 17.81 1.94
CA LEU A 20 0.21 17.53 3.20
C LEU A 20 0.04 16.03 3.41
N CYS A 21 -0.41 15.31 2.38
CA CYS A 21 -0.54 13.85 2.41
C CYS A 21 0.80 13.18 2.75
N SER A 22 1.87 13.55 2.04
CA SER A 22 3.21 13.01 2.26
C SER A 22 3.73 13.34 3.66
N ALA A 23 3.58 14.59 4.10
CA ALA A 23 4.02 15.02 5.43
C ALA A 23 3.28 14.27 6.55
N LEU A 24 1.96 14.09 6.42
CA LEU A 24 1.16 13.34 7.40
C LEU A 24 1.53 11.85 7.41
N ASN A 25 1.64 11.21 6.24
CA ASN A 25 2.01 9.79 6.16
C ASN A 25 3.39 9.52 6.76
N ASN A 26 4.39 10.33 6.41
CA ASN A 26 5.74 10.18 6.94
C ASN A 26 5.83 10.57 8.41
N GLY A 27 5.12 11.63 8.83
CA GLY A 27 5.07 12.06 10.23
C GLY A 27 4.48 10.98 11.14
N LEU A 28 3.40 10.33 10.73
CA LEU A 28 2.82 9.20 11.47
C LEU A 28 3.79 8.01 11.56
N ALA A 29 4.54 7.72 10.50
CA ALA A 29 5.56 6.66 10.54
C ALA A 29 6.70 6.97 11.53
N ILE A 30 7.13 8.24 11.60
CA ILE A 30 8.15 8.70 12.56
C ILE A 30 7.66 8.54 14.01
N LEU A 31 6.38 8.77 14.28
CA LEU A 31 5.80 8.57 15.62
C LEU A 31 5.73 7.09 16.01
N LEU A 32 5.49 6.20 15.04
CA LEU A 32 5.38 4.76 15.28
C LEU A 32 6.74 4.11 15.57
N LEU A 33 7.82 4.58 14.93
CA LEU A 33 9.18 4.07 15.08
C LEU A 33 9.68 3.95 16.54
N PRO A 34 9.69 5.03 17.36
CA PRO A 34 10.18 4.96 18.75
C PRO A 34 9.29 4.11 19.66
N PHE A 35 8.02 3.96 19.30
CA PHE A 35 7.10 3.08 20.02
C PHE A 35 7.45 1.61 19.74
N LEU A 36 7.61 1.26 18.46
CA LEU A 36 7.96 -0.09 18.03
C LEU A 36 9.34 -0.51 18.57
N SER A 37 10.33 0.36 18.52
CA SER A 37 11.70 0.03 18.97
C SER A 37 11.83 -0.19 20.48
N ARG A 38 10.92 0.36 21.29
CA ARG A 38 10.90 0.15 22.75
C ARG A 38 10.11 -1.08 23.18
N ARG A 39 9.14 -1.51 22.36
CA ARG A 39 8.21 -2.59 22.72
C ARG A 39 8.57 -3.93 22.09
N LEU A 40 9.18 -3.92 20.91
CA LEU A 40 9.54 -5.13 20.20
C LEU A 40 10.94 -5.60 20.60
N SER A 41 11.10 -6.91 20.68
CA SER A 41 12.41 -7.56 20.74
C SER A 41 13.18 -7.40 19.42
N THR A 42 14.49 -7.62 19.47
CA THR A 42 15.36 -7.58 18.29
C THR A 42 14.92 -8.57 17.22
N GLU A 43 14.43 -9.75 17.63
CA GLU A 43 13.95 -10.79 16.71
C GLU A 43 12.68 -10.33 15.98
N GLU A 44 11.68 -9.84 16.71
CA GLU A 44 10.42 -9.36 16.13
C GLU A 44 10.64 -8.18 15.19
N TYR A 45 11.52 -7.25 15.57
CA TYR A 45 11.89 -6.13 14.72
C TYR A 45 12.58 -6.60 13.44
N GLY A 46 13.45 -7.62 13.53
CA GLY A 46 14.09 -8.26 12.38
C GLY A 46 13.06 -8.84 11.39
N ILE A 47 12.03 -9.54 11.89
CA ILE A 47 10.95 -10.11 11.08
C ILE A 47 10.21 -9.02 10.30
N ILE A 48 9.82 -7.94 11.00
CA ILE A 48 9.10 -6.82 10.39
C ILE A 48 9.96 -6.16 9.30
N GLN A 49 11.25 -5.98 9.56
CA GLN A 49 12.17 -5.36 8.60
C GLN A 49 12.41 -6.25 7.38
N LEU A 50 12.53 -7.57 7.56
CA LEU A 50 12.61 -8.53 6.45
C LEU A 50 11.34 -8.49 5.59
N SER A 51 10.16 -8.54 6.22
CA SER A 51 8.88 -8.40 5.52
C SER A 51 8.82 -7.10 4.74
N THR A 52 9.19 -5.98 5.37
CA THR A 52 9.14 -4.65 4.76
C THR A 52 10.11 -4.56 3.57
N GLY A 53 11.33 -5.08 3.70
CA GLY A 53 12.31 -5.12 2.63
C GLY A 53 11.82 -5.93 1.43
N ILE A 54 11.29 -7.14 1.66
CA ILE A 54 10.66 -7.97 0.62
C ILE A 54 9.48 -7.23 -0.02
N GLY A 55 8.67 -6.57 0.81
CA GLY A 55 7.51 -5.79 0.43
C GLY A 55 7.77 -4.59 -0.48
N LEU A 56 9.02 -4.11 -0.57
CA LEU A 56 9.39 -3.08 -1.55
C LEU A 56 9.52 -3.64 -2.97
N PHE A 57 9.85 -4.93 -3.11
CA PHE A 57 10.05 -5.59 -4.39
C PHE A 57 8.78 -6.26 -4.92
N LEU A 58 7.95 -6.82 -4.03
CA LEU A 58 6.73 -7.55 -4.39
C LEU A 58 5.77 -6.75 -5.30
N PRO A 59 5.43 -5.48 -5.00
CA PRO A 59 4.58 -4.67 -5.86
C PRO A 59 5.11 -4.56 -7.30
N MET A 60 6.43 -4.39 -7.47
CA MET A 60 7.06 -4.33 -8.80
C MET A 60 6.91 -5.65 -9.57
N VAL A 61 6.99 -6.78 -8.87
CA VAL A 61 6.79 -8.11 -9.46
C VAL A 61 5.31 -8.29 -9.85
N PHE A 62 4.38 -7.91 -8.97
CA PHE A 62 2.94 -8.03 -9.23
C PHE A 62 2.47 -7.15 -10.39
N SER A 63 3.00 -5.93 -10.50
CA SER A 63 2.63 -5.03 -11.59
C SER A 63 3.35 -5.35 -12.90
N CYS A 64 4.50 -6.02 -12.85
CA CYS A 64 5.43 -6.16 -13.98
C CYS A 64 5.74 -4.82 -14.68
N GLY A 65 5.62 -3.69 -13.96
CA GLY A 65 5.80 -2.34 -14.48
C GLY A 65 4.63 -1.78 -15.31
N ILE A 66 3.50 -2.48 -15.40
CA ILE A 66 2.34 -2.04 -16.19
C ILE A 66 1.61 -0.84 -15.57
N ASP A 67 1.81 -0.59 -14.28
CA ASP A 67 1.31 0.56 -13.54
C ASP A 67 1.74 1.89 -14.18
N ARG A 68 2.94 1.93 -14.77
CA ARG A 68 3.46 3.09 -15.52
C ARG A 68 2.70 3.38 -16.81
N ALA A 69 2.04 2.37 -17.40
CA ALA A 69 1.23 2.54 -18.58
C ALA A 69 0.04 3.48 -18.32
N ILE A 70 -0.46 3.53 -17.06
CA ILE A 70 -1.51 4.48 -16.66
C ILE A 70 -1.02 5.91 -16.90
N TYR A 71 0.15 6.28 -16.39
CA TYR A 71 0.68 7.64 -16.52
C TYR A 71 0.91 8.05 -17.98
N ARG A 72 1.24 7.09 -18.85
CA ARG A 72 1.46 7.33 -20.27
C ARG A 72 0.15 7.48 -21.05
N PHE A 73 -0.74 6.50 -20.95
CA PHE A 73 -1.91 6.40 -21.83
C PHE A 73 -3.16 7.11 -21.30
N PHE A 74 -3.21 7.48 -20.01
CA PHE A 74 -4.40 8.10 -19.43
C PHE A 74 -4.80 9.42 -20.12
N ASN A 75 -3.82 10.22 -20.55
CA ASN A 75 -4.07 11.48 -21.25
C ASN A 75 -4.43 11.29 -22.73
N GLU A 76 -4.08 10.16 -23.32
CA GLU A 76 -4.45 9.81 -24.70
C GLU A 76 -5.91 9.35 -24.80
N CYS A 77 -6.46 8.79 -23.72
CA CYS A 77 -7.87 8.37 -23.64
C CYS A 77 -8.83 9.58 -23.61
N ARG A 78 -9.51 9.85 -24.72
CA ARG A 78 -10.45 11.00 -24.85
C ARG A 78 -11.78 10.82 -24.11
N THR A 79 -12.21 9.58 -23.87
CA THR A 79 -13.52 9.27 -23.27
C THR A 79 -13.36 8.70 -21.87
N HIS A 80 -14.27 9.03 -20.94
CA HIS A 80 -14.31 8.43 -19.60
C HIS A 80 -14.35 6.89 -19.63
N LYS A 81 -15.06 6.31 -20.61
CA LYS A 81 -15.11 4.85 -20.81
C LYS A 81 -13.73 4.27 -21.10
N ALA A 82 -12.96 4.88 -22.00
CA ALA A 82 -11.61 4.41 -22.35
C ALA A 82 -10.63 4.52 -21.15
N LYS A 83 -10.74 5.60 -20.35
CA LYS A 83 -9.96 5.73 -19.11
C LYS A 83 -10.29 4.64 -18.10
N LYS A 84 -11.58 4.32 -17.94
CA LYS A 84 -12.03 3.24 -17.05
C LYS A 84 -11.55 1.87 -17.55
N GLU A 85 -11.62 1.62 -18.85
CA GLU A 85 -11.12 0.37 -19.46
C GLU A 85 -9.60 0.22 -19.26
N LEU A 86 -8.82 1.28 -19.43
CA LEU A 86 -7.38 1.27 -19.17
C LEU A 86 -7.07 0.87 -17.72
N ILE A 87 -7.68 1.56 -16.74
CA ILE A 87 -7.47 1.30 -15.31
C ILE A 87 -7.95 -0.09 -14.93
N SER A 88 -9.14 -0.50 -15.39
CA SER A 88 -9.69 -1.83 -15.13
C SER A 88 -8.82 -2.93 -15.70
N THR A 89 -8.25 -2.73 -16.89
CA THR A 89 -7.35 -3.71 -17.53
C THR A 89 -6.07 -3.89 -16.72
N VAL A 90 -5.44 -2.77 -16.31
CA VAL A 90 -4.26 -2.80 -15.43
C VAL A 90 -4.59 -3.44 -14.08
N TYR A 91 -5.72 -3.06 -13.47
CA TYR A 91 -6.17 -3.62 -12.20
C TYR A 91 -6.34 -5.14 -12.26
N TRP A 92 -7.12 -5.65 -13.22
CA TRP A 92 -7.33 -7.10 -13.35
C TRP A 92 -6.06 -7.85 -13.72
N PHE A 93 -5.18 -7.25 -14.52
CA PHE A 93 -3.86 -7.83 -14.81
C PHE A 93 -3.06 -8.02 -13.52
N VAL A 94 -2.94 -6.99 -12.68
CA VAL A 94 -2.22 -7.07 -11.40
C VAL A 94 -2.88 -8.05 -10.43
N VAL A 95 -4.21 -8.10 -10.37
CA VAL A 95 -4.91 -9.10 -9.54
C VAL A 95 -4.58 -10.53 -9.98
N ILE A 96 -4.66 -10.83 -11.29
CA ILE A 96 -4.42 -12.18 -11.80
C ILE A 96 -2.96 -12.58 -11.61
N VAL A 97 -2.02 -11.74 -12.06
CA VAL A 97 -0.58 -11.99 -11.94
C VAL A 97 -0.17 -12.07 -10.48
N GLY A 98 -0.65 -11.14 -9.66
CA GLY A 98 -0.43 -11.12 -8.22
C GLY A 98 -0.92 -12.41 -7.54
N MET A 99 -2.14 -12.86 -7.84
CA MET A 99 -2.68 -14.11 -7.28
C MET A 99 -1.88 -15.35 -7.70
N VAL A 100 -1.41 -15.41 -8.95
CA VAL A 100 -0.53 -16.49 -9.42
C VAL A 100 0.79 -16.48 -8.64
N PHE A 101 1.43 -15.32 -8.52
CA PHE A 101 2.67 -15.17 -7.75
C PHE A 101 2.46 -15.52 -6.27
N LEU A 102 1.37 -15.05 -5.65
CA LEU A 102 1.04 -15.36 -4.25
C LEU A 102 0.84 -16.87 -4.06
N THR A 103 0.16 -17.53 -5.00
CA THR A 103 -0.05 -18.98 -4.93
C THR A 103 1.29 -19.72 -4.99
N ILE A 104 2.17 -19.36 -5.93
CA ILE A 104 3.51 -19.95 -6.04
C ILE A 104 4.35 -19.65 -4.79
N PHE A 105 4.26 -18.43 -4.26
CA PHE A 105 4.99 -18.03 -3.05
C PHE A 105 4.56 -18.85 -1.83
N VAL A 106 3.26 -19.01 -1.62
CA VAL A 106 2.71 -19.81 -0.50
C VAL A 106 3.05 -21.29 -0.66
N LEU A 107 2.90 -21.86 -1.87
CA LEU A 107 3.22 -23.28 -2.11
C LEU A 107 4.72 -23.58 -1.97
N SER A 108 5.59 -22.67 -2.42
CA SER A 108 7.05 -22.83 -2.28
C SER A 108 7.54 -22.57 -0.85
N SER A 109 6.78 -21.83 -0.03
CA SER A 109 7.21 -21.41 1.30
C SER A 109 7.59 -22.55 2.23
N SER A 110 6.96 -23.72 2.12
CA SER A 110 7.30 -24.89 2.94
C SER A 110 8.74 -25.36 2.74
N LEU A 111 9.35 -25.06 1.60
CA LEU A 111 10.69 -25.50 1.23
C LEU A 111 11.80 -24.56 1.73
N TRP A 112 11.57 -23.24 1.67
CA TRP A 112 12.63 -22.25 1.91
C TRP A 112 12.39 -21.37 3.15
N PHE A 113 11.13 -21.16 3.56
CA PHE A 113 10.80 -20.14 4.56
C PHE A 113 11.42 -20.44 5.93
N LYS A 114 11.35 -21.69 6.38
CA LYS A 114 11.97 -22.12 7.64
C LYS A 114 13.50 -22.07 7.60
N SER A 115 14.11 -22.28 6.43
CA SER A 115 15.57 -22.26 6.29
C SER A 115 16.16 -20.85 6.20
N VAL A 116 15.40 -19.89 5.66
CA VAL A 116 15.87 -18.51 5.42
C VAL A 116 15.48 -17.58 6.56
N VAL A 117 14.24 -17.69 7.05
CA VAL A 117 13.67 -16.78 8.05
C VAL A 117 13.71 -17.39 9.46
N HIS A 118 14.08 -18.67 9.59
CA HIS A 118 14.18 -19.41 10.86
C HIS A 118 12.91 -19.41 11.73
N ILE A 119 11.74 -19.13 11.13
CA ILE A 119 10.45 -19.03 11.83
C ILE A 119 9.44 -19.99 11.21
N SER A 120 8.41 -20.34 11.99
CA SER A 120 7.26 -21.09 11.49
C SER A 120 6.65 -20.41 10.26
N PRO A 121 6.52 -21.10 9.10
CA PRO A 121 5.96 -20.52 7.89
C PRO A 121 4.54 -19.98 8.08
N TYR A 122 3.71 -20.66 8.86
CA TYR A 122 2.37 -20.19 9.17
C TYR A 122 2.35 -19.50 10.55
N PRO A 123 1.72 -18.32 10.70
CA PRO A 123 0.95 -17.54 9.71
C PRO A 123 1.76 -16.51 8.90
N TYR A 124 3.06 -16.38 9.16
CA TYR A 124 3.92 -15.31 8.63
C TYR A 124 4.01 -15.23 7.11
N VAL A 125 4.00 -16.36 6.40
CA VAL A 125 4.08 -16.39 4.93
C VAL A 125 2.95 -15.60 4.27
N LEU A 126 1.75 -15.66 4.84
CA LEU A 126 0.60 -14.93 4.31
C LEU A 126 0.78 -13.42 4.52
N LEU A 127 1.25 -13.05 5.70
CA LEU A 127 1.48 -11.68 6.11
C LEU A 127 2.67 -11.01 5.39
N PHE A 128 3.63 -11.80 4.90
CA PHE A 128 4.76 -11.32 4.10
C PHE A 128 4.39 -11.00 2.64
N ALA A 129 3.25 -11.52 2.15
CA ALA A 129 2.95 -11.48 0.72
C ALA A 129 1.65 -10.73 0.41
N TYR A 130 0.53 -11.11 1.03
CA TYR A 130 -0.79 -10.54 0.75
C TYR A 130 -0.89 -9.02 0.94
N PRO A 131 -0.30 -8.41 2.00
CA PRO A 131 -0.42 -6.98 2.20
C PRO A 131 0.12 -6.17 1.04
N TYR A 132 1.20 -6.64 0.41
CA TYR A 132 1.85 -5.92 -0.68
C TYR A 132 1.09 -6.03 -2.00
N LEU A 133 0.26 -7.06 -2.19
CA LEU A 133 -0.69 -7.08 -3.29
C LEU A 133 -1.75 -6.00 -3.09
N PHE A 134 -2.33 -5.89 -1.89
CA PHE A 134 -3.29 -4.82 -1.58
C PHE A 134 -2.64 -3.43 -1.65
N ALA A 135 -1.37 -3.30 -1.28
CA ALA A 135 -0.62 -2.06 -1.45
C ALA A 135 -0.55 -1.67 -2.92
N GLU A 136 -0.20 -2.60 -3.81
CA GLU A 136 -0.12 -2.32 -5.25
C GLU A 136 -1.49 -1.98 -5.87
N LEU A 137 -2.55 -2.70 -5.47
CA LEU A 137 -3.91 -2.36 -5.90
C LEU A 137 -4.34 -0.96 -5.44
N SER A 138 -3.90 -0.56 -4.24
CA SER A 138 -4.10 0.81 -3.74
C SER A 138 -3.33 1.84 -4.58
N THR A 139 -2.09 1.55 -4.97
CA THR A 139 -1.26 2.40 -5.83
C THR A 139 -1.91 2.66 -7.19
N ILE A 140 -2.56 1.65 -7.77
CA ILE A 140 -3.31 1.80 -9.04
C ILE A 140 -4.46 2.79 -8.88
N GLY A 141 -5.26 2.66 -7.82
CA GLY A 141 -6.35 3.61 -7.54
C GLY A 141 -5.84 5.01 -7.19
N GLN A 142 -4.75 5.11 -6.43
CA GLN A 142 -4.08 6.37 -6.15
C GLN A 142 -3.65 7.05 -7.46
N SER A 143 -3.07 6.29 -8.39
CA SER A 143 -2.65 6.78 -9.71
C SER A 143 -3.85 7.35 -10.49
N TYR A 144 -5.01 6.72 -10.42
CA TYR A 144 -6.24 7.26 -11.03
C TYR A 144 -6.62 8.64 -10.44
N PHE A 145 -6.72 8.75 -9.11
CA PHE A 145 -7.06 10.03 -8.46
C PHE A 145 -6.04 11.13 -8.73
N GLN A 146 -4.76 10.76 -8.85
CA GLN A 146 -3.69 11.68 -9.22
C GLN A 146 -3.88 12.22 -10.64
N GLN A 147 -4.23 11.35 -11.61
CA GLN A 147 -4.46 11.76 -13.00
C GLN A 147 -5.74 12.61 -13.19
N VAL A 148 -6.77 12.38 -12.36
CA VAL A 148 -8.00 13.19 -12.36
C VAL A 148 -7.84 14.49 -11.57
N PHE A 149 -6.69 14.71 -10.92
CA PHE A 149 -6.43 15.84 -10.01
C PHE A 149 -7.43 15.93 -8.85
N ASP A 150 -7.95 14.81 -8.36
CA ASP A 150 -8.75 14.76 -7.12
C ASP A 150 -7.88 14.32 -5.93
N LEU A 151 -6.84 15.10 -5.68
CA LEU A 151 -5.83 14.82 -4.65
C LEU A 151 -6.40 14.96 -3.23
N LYS A 152 -7.51 15.69 -3.06
CA LYS A 152 -8.16 15.81 -1.75
C LYS A 152 -8.69 14.45 -1.29
N ARG A 153 -9.41 13.72 -2.15
CA ARG A 153 -9.91 12.38 -1.81
C ARG A 153 -8.76 11.40 -1.59
N MET A 154 -7.77 11.41 -2.48
CA MET A 154 -6.54 10.62 -2.32
C MET A 154 -5.89 10.85 -0.94
N THR A 155 -5.71 12.12 -0.56
CA THR A 155 -5.09 12.50 0.72
C THR A 155 -5.90 11.99 1.91
N ILE A 156 -7.23 12.13 1.87
CA ILE A 156 -8.09 11.65 2.96
C ILE A 156 -7.98 10.12 3.11
N ILE A 157 -8.02 9.37 2.01
CA ILE A 157 -7.91 7.91 2.03
C ILE A 157 -6.54 7.48 2.58
N GLU A 158 -5.47 8.11 2.11
CA GLU A 158 -4.12 7.82 2.57
C GLU A 158 -3.92 8.09 4.06
N VAL A 159 -4.34 9.27 4.51
CA VAL A 159 -4.19 9.68 5.92
C VAL A 159 -5.03 8.80 6.84
N ILE A 160 -6.27 8.48 6.46
CA ILE A 160 -7.12 7.57 7.26
C ILE A 160 -6.51 6.17 7.29
N GLY A 161 -6.08 5.62 6.16
CA GLY A 161 -5.46 4.30 6.12
C GLY A 161 -4.18 4.24 6.97
N THR A 162 -3.33 5.27 6.90
CA THR A 162 -2.12 5.34 7.73
C THR A 162 -2.44 5.56 9.22
N ALA A 163 -3.49 6.31 9.55
CA ALA A 163 -3.96 6.43 10.93
C ALA A 163 -4.50 5.09 11.47
N ILE A 164 -5.28 4.36 10.67
CA ILE A 164 -5.72 2.99 10.99
C ILE A 164 -4.51 2.09 11.23
N ASN A 165 -3.50 2.16 10.34
CA ASN A 165 -2.28 1.39 10.50
C ASN A 165 -1.59 1.69 11.84
N LEU A 166 -1.43 2.97 12.18
CA LEU A 166 -0.77 3.40 13.41
C LEU A 166 -1.55 2.95 14.65
N LEU A 167 -2.86 3.23 14.69
CA LEU A 167 -3.71 2.91 15.84
C LEU A 167 -3.81 1.41 16.07
N LEU A 168 -4.02 0.62 15.01
CA LEU A 168 -4.07 -0.85 15.10
C LEU A 168 -2.71 -1.44 15.47
N SER A 169 -1.60 -0.87 14.96
CA SER A 169 -0.28 -1.34 15.33
C SER A 169 -0.02 -1.13 16.81
N ILE A 170 -0.35 0.05 17.35
CA ILE A 170 -0.20 0.32 18.78
C ILE A 170 -1.12 -0.62 19.58
N TYR A 171 -2.38 -0.76 19.18
CA TYR A 171 -3.35 -1.59 19.89
C TYR A 171 -2.94 -3.08 19.91
N PHE A 172 -2.60 -3.66 18.76
CA PHE A 172 -2.22 -5.08 18.70
C PHE A 172 -0.87 -5.36 19.35
N VAL A 173 0.13 -4.48 19.19
CA VAL A 173 1.45 -4.67 19.82
C VAL A 173 1.37 -4.58 21.35
N VAL A 174 0.38 -3.88 21.92
CA VAL A 174 0.16 -3.83 23.38
C VAL A 174 -0.62 -5.05 23.88
N THR A 175 -1.50 -5.62 23.05
CA THR A 175 -2.44 -6.66 23.49
C THR A 175 -1.98 -8.08 23.18
N TRP A 176 -1.16 -8.27 22.14
CA TRP A 176 -0.69 -9.58 21.70
C TRP A 176 0.73 -9.85 22.18
N ASP A 177 1.00 -11.11 22.53
CA ASP A 177 2.33 -11.55 22.97
C ASP A 177 3.37 -11.55 21.83
N ASP A 178 2.92 -11.69 20.57
CA ASP A 178 3.75 -11.65 19.37
C ASP A 178 3.58 -10.29 18.65
N GLY A 179 4.52 -9.39 18.91
CA GLY A 179 4.54 -8.04 18.39
C GLY A 179 4.84 -7.98 16.89
N ALA A 180 5.58 -8.94 16.34
CA ALA A 180 5.81 -9.03 14.89
C ALA A 180 4.52 -9.35 14.15
N LEU A 181 3.81 -10.39 14.60
CA LEU A 181 2.53 -10.78 14.05
C LEU A 181 1.51 -9.65 14.17
N ALA A 182 1.43 -9.02 15.34
CA ALA A 182 0.57 -7.85 15.59
C ALA A 182 0.80 -6.72 14.58
N ARG A 183 2.07 -6.35 14.35
CA ARG A 183 2.43 -5.29 13.39
C ARG A 183 2.05 -5.66 11.96
N LEU A 184 2.35 -6.88 11.54
CA LEU A 184 2.06 -7.33 10.17
C LEU A 184 0.56 -7.43 9.89
N VAL A 185 -0.25 -7.86 10.87
CA VAL A 185 -1.72 -7.84 10.76
C VAL A 185 -2.25 -6.40 10.65
N ALA A 186 -1.73 -5.46 11.44
CA ALA A 186 -2.11 -4.05 11.33
C ALA A 186 -1.76 -3.44 9.96
N ILE A 187 -0.63 -3.84 9.35
CA ILE A 187 -0.26 -3.46 7.97
C ILE A 187 -1.28 -4.04 6.98
N THR A 188 -1.59 -5.32 7.11
CA THR A 188 -2.55 -6.03 6.26
C THR A 188 -3.90 -5.34 6.24
N ILE A 189 -4.47 -5.04 7.42
CA ILE A 189 -5.78 -4.41 7.55
C ILE A 189 -5.78 -3.00 6.93
N SER A 190 -4.71 -2.22 7.15
CA SER A 190 -4.58 -0.89 6.56
C SER A 190 -4.53 -0.94 5.03
N PHE A 191 -3.70 -1.83 4.46
CA PHE A 191 -3.59 -1.94 3.00
C PHE A 191 -4.85 -2.50 2.37
N PHE A 192 -5.52 -3.45 3.02
CA PHE A 192 -6.82 -3.93 2.60
C PHE A 192 -7.85 -2.78 2.58
N PHE A 193 -7.94 -1.98 3.65
CA PHE A 193 -8.82 -0.82 3.72
C PHE A 193 -8.56 0.17 2.58
N LYS A 194 -7.29 0.54 2.34
CA LYS A 194 -6.92 1.43 1.23
C LYS A 194 -7.37 0.84 -0.11
N SER A 195 -7.05 -0.43 -0.36
CA SER A 195 -7.42 -1.11 -1.60
C SER A 195 -8.92 -1.14 -1.82
N SER A 196 -9.71 -1.45 -0.79
CA SER A 196 -11.18 -1.52 -0.91
C SER A 196 -11.81 -0.17 -1.26
N ILE A 197 -11.29 0.93 -0.73
CA ILE A 197 -11.81 2.26 -1.04
C ILE A 197 -11.40 2.71 -2.44
N TYR A 198 -10.23 2.27 -2.91
CA TYR A 198 -9.72 2.61 -4.23
C TYR A 198 -10.36 1.79 -5.38
N SER A 199 -11.05 0.68 -5.10
CA SER A 199 -11.63 -0.25 -6.10
C SER A 199 -12.86 0.26 -6.88
N TYR A 200 -12.98 1.55 -7.21
CA TYR A 200 -14.13 2.15 -7.93
C TYR A 200 -13.86 2.49 -9.41
#